data_AF-A0A3C1K906-F1
#
_entry.id   AF-A0A3C1K906-F1
#
_cell.length_a   1.000
_cell.length_b   1.000
_cell.length_c   1.000
_cell.angle_alpha   90.00
_cell.angle_beta   90.00
_cell.angle_gamma   90.00
#
_symmetry.space_group_name_H-M   'P 1'
#
loop_
_entity.id
_entity.type
_entity.pdbx_description
1 polymer ?
#
loop_
_entity_poly.entity_id
_entity_poly.type
_entity_poly.pdbx_seq_one_letter_code
_entity_poly.pdbx_strand_id
1 'polypeptide(L)'
;SQPETVSSSGDHLPIPLALLALAATVALPPLVAYGAGPHTTPGTHTTWYLGATGALMATLTVRRRPWMAWTGIVVLAGWSISLLGPATALGLGLVGSTVWVGAAQFLVLALDRAALDTERLGEVQRVASAQSAAQGAQAHERRVQVNRVLLSAGDALARVIDRRGVLSDDERIEARVVEGRLRDELRGARLLDPEVRAALESVRRRGASVSLSDDGAIDDIGEEELGEIRAELADTLRSARSDRVYVRTSSDPRVAVTVVGRAARTIGLDEDDSVDLWREIERSPR
;
A
#
# COMPACT_ATOMS: atom_id res chain seq x y z
N SER A 1 6.81 7.21 40.45
CA SER A 1 6.92 7.15 38.97
C SER A 1 8.35 7.43 38.58
N GLN A 2 9.15 6.38 38.39
CA GLN A 2 10.49 6.48 37.81
C GLN A 2 10.47 5.83 36.43
N PRO A 3 11.06 6.45 35.40
CA PRO A 3 11.17 5.85 34.07
C PRO A 3 12.30 4.83 34.07
N GLU A 4 11.97 3.56 33.82
CA GLU A 4 12.97 2.54 33.52
C GLU A 4 13.63 2.87 32.18
N THR A 5 14.87 3.32 32.23
CA THR A 5 15.75 3.37 31.06
C THR A 5 16.12 1.94 30.68
N VAL A 6 15.42 1.39 29.68
CA VAL A 6 15.82 0.14 29.02
C VAL A 6 17.17 0.37 28.35
N SER A 7 18.23 -0.01 29.04
CA SER A 7 19.58 -0.08 28.47
C SER A 7 19.61 -1.16 27.39
N SER A 8 19.50 -0.74 26.13
CA SER A 8 19.85 -1.50 24.93
C SER A 8 21.36 -1.72 24.86
N SER A 9 21.89 -2.53 25.78
CA SER A 9 23.30 -2.88 25.82
C SER A 9 23.45 -4.38 25.56
N GLY A 10 23.85 -4.72 24.34
CA GLY A 10 24.75 -5.86 24.11
C GLY A 10 24.20 -7.03 23.31
N ASP A 11 23.90 -6.81 22.03
CA ASP A 11 23.78 -7.90 21.04
C ASP A 11 25.13 -8.60 20.74
N HIS A 12 26.21 -8.14 21.39
CA HIS A 12 27.57 -8.65 21.26
C HIS A 12 28.20 -8.91 22.63
N LEU A 13 28.86 -10.05 22.79
CA LEU A 13 29.63 -10.35 23.99
C LEU A 13 30.73 -9.29 24.19
N PRO A 14 30.92 -8.74 25.41
CA PRO A 14 32.00 -7.81 25.69
C PRO A 14 33.36 -8.49 25.43
N ILE A 15 34.25 -7.76 24.73
CA ILE A 15 35.61 -8.19 24.38
C ILE A 15 36.39 -8.82 25.54
N PRO A 16 36.38 -8.29 26.78
CA PRO A 16 37.11 -8.92 27.89
C PRO A 16 36.67 -10.35 28.18
N LEU A 17 35.38 -10.67 28.03
CA LEU A 17 34.88 -12.02 28.26
C LEU A 17 35.30 -12.98 27.14
N ALA A 18 35.38 -12.51 25.90
CA ALA A 18 35.93 -13.28 24.78
C ALA A 18 37.44 -13.51 24.92
N LEU A 19 38.19 -12.53 25.43
CA LEU A 19 39.61 -12.69 25.74
C LEU A 19 39.84 -13.67 26.90
N LEU A 20 39.00 -13.64 27.93
CA LEU A 20 39.05 -14.61 29.03
C LEU A 20 38.79 -16.04 28.53
N ALA A 21 37.82 -16.19 27.62
CA ALA A 21 37.54 -17.46 26.94
C ALA A 21 38.74 -17.98 26.13
N LEU A 22 39.44 -17.11 25.40
CA LEU A 22 40.66 -17.45 24.70
C LEU A 22 41.82 -17.80 25.66
N ALA A 23 41.99 -17.02 26.73
CA ALA A 23 43.00 -17.29 27.75
C ALA A 23 42.78 -18.67 28.41
N ALA A 24 41.53 -19.02 28.72
CA ALA A 24 41.18 -20.34 29.21
C ALA A 24 41.55 -21.45 28.21
N THR A 25 41.34 -21.21 26.92
CA THR A 25 41.69 -22.16 25.85
C THR A 25 43.18 -22.40 25.73
N VAL A 26 43.99 -21.36 25.96
CA VAL A 26 45.47 -21.47 25.97
C VAL A 26 45.96 -22.19 27.23
N ALA A 27 45.36 -21.88 28.39
CA ALA A 27 45.87 -22.34 29.69
C ALA A 27 45.37 -23.73 30.11
N LEU A 28 44.10 -24.08 29.82
CA LEU A 28 43.49 -25.33 30.29
C LEU A 28 44.20 -26.59 29.76
N PRO A 29 44.52 -26.69 28.46
CA PRO A 29 45.12 -27.91 27.94
C PRO A 29 46.50 -28.27 28.54
N PRO A 30 47.46 -27.33 28.76
CA PRO A 30 48.70 -27.63 29.49
C PRO A 30 48.47 -28.02 30.94
N LEU A 31 47.55 -27.32 31.63
CA LEU A 31 47.26 -27.58 33.04
C LEU A 31 46.68 -28.99 33.26
N VAL A 32 45.75 -29.40 32.39
CA VAL A 32 45.17 -30.76 32.44
C VAL A 32 46.24 -31.81 32.15
N ALA A 33 47.11 -31.57 31.16
CA ALA A 33 48.19 -32.50 30.82
C ALA A 33 49.23 -32.63 31.96
N TYR A 34 49.59 -31.50 32.58
CA TYR A 34 50.47 -31.50 33.75
C TYR A 34 49.86 -32.27 34.93
N GLY A 35 48.57 -32.04 35.21
CA GLY A 35 47.87 -32.71 36.31
C GLY A 35 47.64 -34.22 36.09
N ALA A 36 47.53 -34.66 34.84
CA ALA A 36 47.37 -36.08 34.50
C ALA A 36 48.66 -36.90 34.66
N GLY A 37 49.82 -36.24 34.61
CA GLY A 37 51.14 -36.86 34.72
C GLY A 37 51.62 -37.61 33.47
N PRO A 38 52.91 -37.97 33.37
CA PRO A 38 53.53 -38.46 32.12
C PRO A 38 53.13 -39.89 31.70
N HIS A 39 52.48 -40.66 32.58
CA HIS A 39 52.21 -42.09 32.40
C HIS A 39 50.72 -42.43 32.26
N THR A 40 49.84 -41.44 32.15
CA THR A 40 48.41 -41.69 31.90
C THR A 40 48.14 -41.90 30.43
N THR A 41 47.51 -43.01 30.09
CA THR A 41 46.99 -43.24 28.74
C THR A 41 45.94 -42.18 28.43
N PRO A 42 45.99 -41.52 27.24
CA PRO A 42 44.94 -40.59 26.83
C PRO A 42 43.58 -41.28 26.89
N GLY A 43 42.63 -40.71 27.63
CA GLY A 43 41.30 -41.28 27.86
C GLY A 43 40.27 -40.21 28.15
N THR A 44 39.00 -40.59 28.29
CA THR A 44 37.85 -39.66 28.42
C THR A 44 38.02 -38.63 29.55
N HIS A 45 38.73 -38.98 30.63
CA HIS A 45 38.97 -38.08 31.76
C HIS A 45 40.06 -37.03 31.52
N THR A 46 40.97 -37.25 30.55
CA THR A 46 42.03 -36.28 30.19
C THR A 46 41.67 -35.42 28.98
N THR A 47 40.63 -35.78 28.22
CA THR A 47 40.26 -35.08 26.98
C THR A 47 38.98 -34.26 27.05
N TRP A 48 38.33 -34.17 28.21
CA TRP A 48 37.11 -33.37 28.42
C TRP A 48 37.25 -31.91 27.97
N TYR A 49 38.47 -31.36 28.05
CA TYR A 49 38.78 -29.99 27.64
C TYR A 49 38.49 -29.75 26.15
N LEU A 50 38.56 -30.77 25.29
CA LEU A 50 38.20 -30.66 23.87
C LEU A 50 36.75 -30.23 23.70
N GLY A 51 35.84 -30.93 24.39
CA GLY A 51 34.40 -30.66 24.34
C GLY A 51 34.04 -29.34 25.01
N ALA A 52 34.59 -29.07 26.21
CA ALA A 52 34.34 -27.83 26.93
C ALA A 52 34.80 -26.59 26.15
N THR A 53 36.00 -26.64 25.56
CA THR A 53 36.52 -25.56 24.72
C THR A 53 35.72 -25.42 23.43
N GLY A 54 35.32 -26.54 22.82
CA GLY A 54 34.45 -26.53 21.63
C GLY A 54 33.11 -25.83 21.88
N ALA A 55 32.44 -26.14 22.99
CA ALA A 55 31.19 -25.50 23.39
C ALA A 55 31.38 -24.00 23.69
N LEU A 56 32.49 -23.63 24.33
CA LEU A 56 32.84 -22.24 24.61
C LEU A 56 33.07 -21.45 23.31
N MET A 57 33.76 -22.02 22.31
CA MET A 57 33.93 -21.40 20.99
C MET A 57 32.61 -21.32 20.19
N ALA A 58 31.76 -22.34 20.28
CA ALA A 58 30.43 -22.29 19.67
C ALA A 58 29.59 -21.15 20.26
N THR A 59 29.70 -20.93 21.58
CA THR A 59 29.05 -19.79 22.25
C THR A 59 29.58 -18.44 21.77
N LEU A 60 30.90 -18.29 21.60
CA LEU A 60 31.49 -17.07 21.02
C LEU A 60 31.01 -16.83 19.58
N THR A 61 30.82 -17.91 18.82
CA THR A 61 30.32 -17.87 17.44
C THR A 61 28.89 -17.35 17.40
N VAL A 62 27.99 -17.90 18.23
CA VAL A 62 26.59 -17.44 18.37
C VAL A 62 26.53 -15.99 18.84
N ARG A 63 27.47 -15.56 19.69
CA ARG A 63 27.58 -14.19 20.19
C ARG A 63 28.28 -13.22 19.21
N ARG A 64 28.36 -13.57 17.92
CA ARG A 64 28.94 -12.75 16.83
C ARG A 64 30.41 -12.39 17.01
N ARG A 65 31.22 -13.30 17.59
CA ARG A 65 32.70 -13.18 17.66
C ARG A 65 33.39 -14.36 16.94
N PRO A 66 33.09 -14.63 15.66
CA PRO A 66 33.55 -15.83 14.97
C PRO A 66 35.08 -15.89 14.82
N TRP A 67 35.73 -14.76 14.57
CA TRP A 67 37.19 -14.69 14.46
C TRP A 67 37.90 -15.16 15.72
N MET A 68 37.40 -14.76 16.89
CA MET A 68 37.94 -15.19 18.19
C MET A 68 37.64 -16.68 18.42
N ALA A 69 36.43 -17.14 18.06
CA ALA A 69 36.06 -18.55 18.16
C ALA A 69 37.00 -19.47 17.34
N TRP A 70 37.24 -19.12 16.07
CA TRP A 70 38.12 -19.88 15.19
C TRP A 70 39.58 -19.83 15.63
N THR A 71 40.03 -18.68 16.15
CA THR A 71 41.37 -18.58 16.75
C THR A 71 41.52 -19.56 17.92
N GLY A 72 40.50 -19.66 18.79
CA GLY A 72 40.48 -20.63 19.88
C GLY A 72 40.49 -22.08 19.40
N ILE A 73 39.79 -22.41 18.32
CA ILE A 73 39.84 -23.75 17.70
C ILE A 73 41.23 -24.07 17.14
N VAL A 74 41.91 -23.11 16.50
CA VAL A 74 43.28 -23.30 16.00
C VAL A 74 44.26 -23.53 17.15
N VAL A 75 44.15 -22.75 18.23
CA VAL A 75 44.96 -22.93 19.45
C VAL A 75 44.70 -24.30 20.07
N LEU A 76 43.43 -24.69 20.22
CA LEU A 76 43.04 -26.00 20.73
C LEU A 76 43.62 -27.12 19.87
N ALA A 77 43.52 -27.01 18.53
CA ALA A 77 44.08 -27.97 17.60
C ALA A 77 45.60 -28.10 17.76
N GLY A 78 46.31 -26.98 17.81
CA GLY A 78 47.77 -26.97 18.00
C GLY A 78 48.18 -27.66 19.29
N TRP A 79 47.48 -27.39 20.38
CA TRP A 79 47.77 -28.01 21.66
C TRP A 79 47.44 -29.50 21.69
N SER A 80 46.26 -29.89 21.20
CA SER A 80 45.85 -31.29 21.15
C SER A 80 46.73 -32.14 20.24
N ILE A 81 47.17 -31.60 19.10
CA ILE A 81 48.13 -32.28 18.21
C ILE A 81 49.49 -32.42 18.90
N SER A 82 49.96 -31.36 19.58
CA SER A 82 51.27 -31.38 20.25
C SER A 82 51.32 -32.36 21.42
N LEU A 83 50.22 -32.51 22.17
CA LEU A 83 50.17 -33.38 23.33
C LEU A 83 49.76 -34.83 23.02
N LEU A 84 48.75 -35.04 22.16
CA LEU A 84 48.15 -36.37 21.94
C LEU A 84 48.61 -36.99 20.61
N GLY A 85 49.22 -36.21 19.72
CA GLY A 85 49.45 -36.58 18.34
C GLY A 85 48.21 -36.36 17.46
N PRO A 86 48.40 -36.18 16.14
CA PRO A 86 47.33 -35.76 15.23
C PRO A 86 46.20 -36.78 15.09
N ALA A 87 46.51 -38.07 14.98
CA ALA A 87 45.50 -39.13 14.81
C ALA A 87 44.59 -39.25 16.05
N THR A 88 45.20 -39.24 17.24
CA THR A 88 44.50 -39.34 18.52
C THR A 88 43.67 -38.11 18.83
N ALA A 89 44.18 -36.90 18.54
CA ALA A 89 43.45 -35.65 18.71
C ALA A 89 42.18 -35.60 17.86
N LEU A 90 42.27 -36.03 16.59
CA LEU A 90 41.12 -36.10 15.69
C LEU A 90 40.08 -37.13 16.16
N GLY A 91 40.52 -38.32 16.60
CA GLY A 91 39.63 -39.39 17.04
C GLY A 91 38.93 -39.14 18.38
N LEU A 92 39.50 -38.33 19.28
CA LEU A 92 39.00 -38.13 20.64
C LEU A 92 38.11 -36.90 20.85
N GLY A 93 38.02 -35.99 19.87
CA GLY A 93 37.06 -34.87 19.99
C GLY A 93 37.39 -33.60 19.23
N LEU A 94 38.59 -33.45 18.66
CA LEU A 94 38.95 -32.23 17.92
C LEU A 94 38.04 -32.01 16.69
N VAL A 95 37.68 -33.10 16.00
CA VAL A 95 36.70 -33.06 14.91
C VAL A 95 35.34 -32.57 15.41
N GLY A 96 34.86 -33.12 16.54
CA GLY A 96 33.59 -32.74 17.14
C GLY A 96 33.53 -31.25 17.50
N SER A 97 34.57 -30.73 18.15
CA SER A 97 34.66 -29.31 18.52
C SER A 97 34.69 -28.39 17.30
N THR A 98 35.37 -28.79 16.23
CA THR A 98 35.40 -28.04 14.96
C THR A 98 34.03 -28.04 14.28
N VAL A 99 33.36 -29.19 14.23
CA VAL A 99 32.01 -29.34 13.66
C VAL A 99 30.99 -28.50 14.41
N TRP A 100 31.05 -28.45 15.75
CA TRP A 100 30.15 -27.63 16.57
C TRP A 100 30.27 -26.14 16.25
N VAL A 101 31.49 -25.63 16.12
CA VAL A 101 31.73 -24.22 15.75
C VAL A 101 31.26 -23.94 14.33
N GLY A 102 31.52 -24.85 13.39
CA GLY A 102 31.02 -24.75 12.01
C GLY A 102 29.49 -24.72 11.92
N ALA A 103 28.81 -25.58 12.68
CA ALA A 103 27.34 -25.61 12.73
C ALA A 103 26.77 -24.32 13.34
N ALA A 104 27.37 -23.81 14.42
CA ALA A 104 26.99 -22.53 15.01
C ALA A 104 27.19 -21.36 14.03
N GLN A 105 28.31 -21.34 13.30
CA GLN A 105 28.60 -20.33 12.27
C GLN A 105 27.55 -20.36 11.16
N PHE A 106 27.22 -21.55 10.66
CA PHE A 106 26.21 -21.70 9.61
C PHE A 106 24.84 -21.21 10.09
N LEU A 107 24.43 -21.56 11.31
CA LEU A 107 23.17 -21.11 11.89
C LEU A 107 23.10 -19.59 11.99
N VAL A 108 24.16 -18.94 12.50
CA VAL A 108 24.21 -17.47 12.59
C VAL A 108 24.12 -16.83 11.21
N LEU A 109 24.88 -17.33 10.22
CA LEU A 109 24.82 -16.81 8.85
C LEU A 109 23.44 -17.01 8.20
N ALA A 110 22.80 -18.15 8.43
CA ALA A 110 21.46 -18.43 7.93
C ALA A 110 20.43 -17.48 8.55
N LEU A 111 20.55 -17.20 9.84
CA LEU A 111 19.68 -16.25 10.55
C LEU A 111 19.91 -14.81 10.09
N ASP A 112 21.17 -14.36 9.94
CA ASP A 112 21.49 -13.03 9.45
C ASP A 112 20.98 -12.85 8.01
N ARG A 113 21.10 -13.89 7.17
CA ARG A 113 20.56 -13.87 5.80
C ARG A 113 19.04 -13.81 5.78
N ALA A 114 18.36 -14.57 6.64
CA ALA A 114 16.92 -14.51 6.78
C ALA A 114 16.46 -13.13 7.28
N ALA A 115 17.19 -12.52 8.20
CA ALA A 115 16.91 -11.17 8.71
C ALA A 115 17.04 -10.12 7.60
N LEU A 116 18.09 -10.19 6.77
CA LEU A 116 18.27 -9.30 5.62
C LEU A 116 17.15 -9.41 4.58
N ASP A 117 16.60 -10.61 4.39
CA ASP A 117 15.46 -10.82 3.49
C ASP A 117 14.15 -10.21 4.05
N THR A 118 14.02 -10.11 5.38
CA THR A 118 12.87 -9.43 6.01
C THR A 118 12.95 -7.90 5.97
N GLU A 119 14.14 -7.30 6.03
CA GLU A 119 14.31 -5.84 5.94
C GLU A 119 13.92 -5.29 4.56
N ARG A 120 14.20 -6.04 3.48
CA ARG A 120 13.76 -5.70 2.12
C ARG A 120 12.24 -5.68 1.95
N LEU A 121 11.51 -6.41 2.78
CA LEU A 121 10.04 -6.40 2.79
C LEU A 121 9.47 -5.30 3.70
N GLY A 122 10.18 -4.94 4.77
CA GLY A 122 9.77 -3.90 5.73
C GLY A 122 9.74 -2.48 5.15
N GLU A 123 10.68 -2.16 4.25
CA GLU A 123 10.73 -0.83 3.61
C GLU A 123 9.64 -0.66 2.55
N VAL A 124 9.34 -1.73 1.79
CA VAL A 124 8.22 -1.79 0.83
C VAL A 124 6.86 -1.71 1.54
N GLN A 125 6.72 -2.33 2.72
CA GLN A 125 5.48 -2.27 3.51
C GLN A 125 5.20 -0.90 4.14
N ARG A 126 6.22 -0.10 4.48
CA ARG A 126 6.02 1.24 5.07
C ARG A 126 5.53 2.28 4.06
N VAL A 127 5.94 2.17 2.79
CA VAL A 127 5.44 3.03 1.71
C VAL A 127 4.04 2.58 1.26
N ALA A 128 3.81 1.27 1.15
CA ALA A 128 2.53 0.70 0.75
C ALA A 128 1.42 0.90 1.81
N SER A 129 1.75 0.94 3.11
CA SER A 129 0.75 1.14 4.19
C SER A 129 0.19 2.56 4.23
N ALA A 130 1.02 3.58 3.96
CA ALA A 130 0.58 4.96 3.84
C ALA A 130 -0.37 5.16 2.63
N GLN A 131 -0.08 4.50 1.51
CA GLN A 131 -0.93 4.55 0.32
C GLN A 131 -2.21 3.70 0.47
N SER A 132 -2.15 2.54 1.13
CA SER A 132 -3.31 1.67 1.34
C SER A 132 -4.32 2.28 2.33
N ALA A 133 -3.85 3.01 3.36
CA ALA A 133 -4.74 3.72 4.28
C ALA A 133 -5.49 4.86 3.59
N ALA A 134 -4.82 5.60 2.69
CA ALA A 134 -5.45 6.66 1.89
C ALA A 134 -6.44 6.11 0.85
N GLN A 135 -6.10 5.00 0.17
CA GLN A 135 -6.97 4.35 -0.81
C GLN A 135 -8.20 3.69 -0.15
N GLY A 136 -8.06 3.12 1.05
CA GLY A 136 -9.17 2.53 1.80
C GLY A 136 -10.21 3.56 2.25
N ALA A 137 -9.77 4.74 2.72
CA ALA A 137 -10.65 5.83 3.11
C ALA A 137 -11.42 6.40 1.91
N GLN A 138 -10.73 6.69 0.80
CA GLN A 138 -11.38 7.19 -0.42
C GLN A 138 -12.33 6.18 -1.07
N ALA A 139 -11.99 4.88 -1.05
CA ALA A 139 -12.88 3.84 -1.56
C ALA A 139 -14.15 3.69 -0.70
N HIS A 140 -14.03 3.85 0.62
CA HIS A 140 -15.19 3.85 1.53
C HIS A 140 -16.08 5.07 1.29
N GLU A 141 -15.50 6.26 1.13
CA GLU A 141 -16.21 7.51 0.83
C GLU A 141 -16.97 7.42 -0.50
N ARG A 142 -16.31 6.91 -1.57
CA ARG A 142 -16.95 6.65 -2.86
C ARG A 142 -18.10 5.64 -2.75
N ARG A 143 -17.95 4.56 -1.97
CA ARG A 143 -19.02 3.56 -1.76
C ARG A 143 -20.21 4.15 -1.02
N VAL A 144 -19.97 4.98 0.00
CA VAL A 144 -21.03 5.66 0.76
C VAL A 144 -21.78 6.66 -0.12
N GLN A 145 -21.05 7.41 -0.95
CA GLN A 145 -21.66 8.37 -1.90
C GLN A 145 -22.49 7.66 -2.98
N VAL A 146 -21.98 6.57 -3.57
CA VAL A 146 -22.71 5.75 -4.55
C VAL A 146 -23.97 5.14 -3.92
N ASN A 147 -23.89 4.58 -2.70
CA ASN A 147 -25.06 4.04 -2.01
C ASN A 147 -26.12 5.12 -1.72
N ARG A 148 -25.70 6.34 -1.39
CA ARG A 148 -26.63 7.47 -1.17
C ARG A 148 -27.36 7.85 -2.47
N VAL A 149 -26.68 7.82 -3.62
CA VAL A 149 -27.31 8.07 -4.93
C VAL A 149 -28.27 6.93 -5.30
N LEU A 150 -27.87 5.67 -5.09
CA LEU A 150 -28.71 4.50 -5.40
C LEU A 150 -29.99 4.44 -4.55
N LEU A 151 -29.92 4.81 -3.26
CA LEU A 151 -31.10 4.88 -2.39
C LEU A 151 -32.12 5.93 -2.87
N SER A 152 -31.65 7.07 -3.36
CA SER A 152 -32.55 8.12 -3.89
C SER A 152 -33.30 7.69 -5.17
N ALA A 153 -32.66 6.88 -6.02
CA ALA A 153 -33.31 6.28 -7.17
C ALA A 153 -34.31 5.18 -6.78
N GLY A 154 -34.00 4.42 -5.71
CA GLY A 154 -34.85 3.38 -5.15
C GLY A 154 -36.23 3.89 -4.72
N ASP A 155 -36.30 5.03 -4.02
CA ASP A 155 -37.57 5.60 -3.55
C ASP A 155 -38.49 6.08 -4.68
N ALA A 156 -37.92 6.57 -5.78
CA ALA A 156 -38.71 6.92 -6.97
C ALA A 156 -39.28 5.66 -7.64
N LEU A 157 -38.47 4.61 -7.81
CA LEU A 157 -38.90 3.31 -8.35
C LEU A 157 -39.96 2.63 -7.46
N ALA A 158 -39.77 2.65 -6.14
CA ALA A 158 -40.73 2.08 -5.18
C ALA A 158 -42.10 2.74 -5.28
N ARG A 159 -42.16 4.08 -5.44
CA ARG A 159 -43.42 4.82 -5.64
C ARG A 159 -44.12 4.44 -6.96
N VAL A 160 -43.36 4.20 -8.03
CA VAL A 160 -43.93 3.74 -9.33
C VAL A 160 -44.50 2.33 -9.21
N ILE A 161 -43.80 1.43 -8.51
CA ILE A 161 -44.24 0.05 -8.27
C ILE A 161 -45.52 0.02 -7.43
N ASP A 162 -45.56 0.79 -6.33
CA ASP A 162 -46.71 0.88 -5.42
C ASP A 162 -47.97 1.38 -6.15
N ARG A 163 -47.81 2.35 -7.05
CA ARG A 163 -48.89 2.90 -7.89
C ARG A 163 -49.23 2.04 -9.12
N ARG A 164 -48.59 0.86 -9.28
CA ARG A 164 -48.73 -0.03 -10.46
C ARG A 164 -48.61 0.69 -11.81
N GLY A 165 -47.76 1.72 -11.88
CA GLY A 165 -47.56 2.51 -13.10
C GLY A 165 -48.65 3.55 -13.42
N VAL A 166 -49.67 3.73 -12.57
CA VAL A 166 -50.68 4.79 -12.73
C VAL A 166 -50.21 6.04 -11.96
N LEU A 167 -49.39 6.84 -12.64
CA LEU A 167 -48.85 8.09 -12.10
C LEU A 167 -49.73 9.28 -12.50
N SER A 168 -49.91 10.25 -11.61
CA SER A 168 -50.44 11.57 -11.99
C SER A 168 -49.46 12.30 -12.91
N ASP A 169 -49.91 13.34 -13.61
CA ASP A 169 -49.01 14.10 -14.49
C ASP A 169 -47.87 14.77 -13.72
N ASP A 170 -48.13 15.23 -12.49
CA ASP A 170 -47.12 15.76 -11.58
C ASP A 170 -46.09 14.69 -11.19
N GLU A 171 -46.53 13.47 -10.89
CA GLU A 171 -45.64 12.35 -10.53
C GLU A 171 -44.81 11.88 -11.73
N ARG A 172 -45.36 11.95 -12.95
CA ARG A 172 -44.59 11.69 -14.17
C ARG A 172 -43.50 12.74 -14.38
N ILE A 173 -43.77 14.00 -14.08
CA ILE A 173 -42.78 15.07 -14.14
C ILE A 173 -41.70 14.84 -13.09
N GLU A 174 -42.06 14.55 -11.84
CA GLU A 174 -41.10 14.24 -10.77
C GLU A 174 -40.21 13.05 -11.15
N ALA A 175 -40.79 11.96 -11.65
CA ALA A 175 -40.04 10.79 -12.08
C ALA A 175 -39.03 11.10 -13.21
N ARG A 176 -39.43 11.88 -14.22
CA ARG A 176 -38.52 12.30 -15.31
C ARG A 176 -37.39 13.20 -14.79
N VAL A 177 -37.67 14.09 -13.84
CA VAL A 177 -36.65 14.95 -13.22
C VAL A 177 -35.63 14.10 -12.45
N VAL A 178 -36.09 13.12 -11.66
CA VAL A 178 -35.21 12.21 -10.91
C VAL A 178 -34.37 11.36 -11.86
N GLU A 179 -34.98 10.78 -12.89
CA GLU A 179 -34.25 10.00 -13.91
C GLU A 179 -33.21 10.86 -14.63
N GLY A 180 -33.60 12.06 -15.07
CA GLY A 180 -32.70 13.00 -15.73
C GLY A 180 -31.50 13.35 -14.86
N ARG A 181 -31.73 13.65 -13.57
CA ARG A 181 -30.67 13.89 -12.59
C ARG A 181 -29.72 12.69 -12.49
N LEU A 182 -30.25 11.47 -12.41
CA LEU A 182 -29.41 10.27 -12.32
C LEU A 182 -28.54 10.09 -13.57
N ARG A 183 -29.10 10.32 -14.78
CA ARG A 183 -28.33 10.24 -16.02
C ARG A 183 -27.22 11.29 -16.06
N ASP A 184 -27.49 12.51 -15.63
CA ASP A 184 -26.49 13.57 -15.59
C ASP A 184 -25.34 13.25 -14.63
N GLU A 185 -25.64 12.74 -13.43
CA GLU A 185 -24.62 12.34 -12.45
C GLU A 185 -23.73 11.19 -12.99
N LEU A 186 -24.28 10.33 -13.86
CA LEU A 186 -23.51 9.24 -14.48
C LEU A 186 -22.70 9.67 -15.70
N ARG A 187 -23.20 10.64 -16.48
CA ARG A 187 -22.62 11.01 -17.77
C ARG A 187 -21.89 12.35 -17.79
N GLY A 188 -22.06 13.20 -16.78
CA GLY A 188 -21.60 14.58 -16.82
C GLY A 188 -21.16 15.11 -15.46
N ALA A 189 -20.79 14.23 -14.52
CA ALA A 189 -20.51 14.57 -13.12
C ALA A 189 -19.57 15.78 -12.95
N ARG A 190 -18.57 15.92 -13.82
CA ARG A 190 -17.56 16.98 -13.77
C ARG A 190 -18.14 18.37 -14.08
N LEU A 191 -19.23 18.45 -14.85
CA LEU A 191 -19.98 19.69 -15.12
C LEU A 191 -21.04 20.01 -14.05
N LEU A 192 -21.24 19.15 -13.05
CA LEU A 192 -22.32 19.31 -12.08
C LEU A 192 -21.86 19.94 -10.76
N ASP A 193 -22.24 21.19 -10.55
CA ASP A 193 -22.26 21.86 -9.24
C ASP A 193 -23.71 22.12 -8.78
N PRO A 194 -23.94 22.73 -7.60
CA PRO A 194 -25.30 23.03 -7.15
C PRO A 194 -26.11 23.93 -8.11
N GLU A 195 -25.45 24.86 -8.80
CA GLU A 195 -26.12 25.83 -9.68
C GLU A 195 -26.56 25.20 -11.00
N VAL A 196 -25.67 24.44 -11.64
CA VAL A 196 -25.96 23.69 -12.87
C VAL A 196 -27.06 22.67 -12.61
N ARG A 197 -27.02 21.96 -11.46
CA ARG A 197 -28.10 21.03 -11.07
C ARG A 197 -29.46 21.74 -10.98
N ALA A 198 -29.51 22.89 -10.32
CA ALA A 198 -30.74 23.68 -10.20
C ALA A 198 -31.24 24.20 -11.57
N ALA A 199 -30.32 24.63 -12.44
CA ALA A 199 -30.66 25.09 -13.78
C ALA A 199 -31.24 23.95 -14.65
N LEU A 200 -30.59 22.78 -14.65
CA LEU A 200 -31.07 21.58 -15.36
C LEU A 200 -32.44 21.11 -14.86
N GLU A 201 -32.65 21.11 -13.54
CA GLU A 201 -33.95 20.79 -12.95
C GLU A 201 -35.03 21.80 -13.39
N SER A 202 -34.72 23.09 -13.37
CA SER A 202 -35.63 24.15 -13.84
C SER A 202 -36.03 23.96 -15.31
N VAL A 203 -35.07 23.64 -16.19
CA VAL A 203 -35.34 23.35 -17.61
C VAL A 203 -36.29 22.15 -17.74
N ARG A 204 -36.03 21.07 -17.02
CA ARG A 204 -36.87 19.86 -17.07
C ARG A 204 -38.27 20.08 -16.51
N ARG A 205 -38.42 20.88 -15.45
CA ARG A 205 -39.74 21.22 -14.88
C ARG A 205 -40.60 22.05 -15.84
N ARG A 206 -39.99 22.75 -16.81
CA ARG A 206 -40.72 23.40 -17.92
C ARG A 206 -41.20 22.42 -18.99
N GLY A 207 -40.85 21.14 -18.88
CA GLY A 207 -41.21 20.10 -19.85
C GLY A 207 -40.16 19.84 -20.92
N ALA A 208 -39.05 20.60 -20.94
CA ALA A 208 -37.99 20.41 -21.91
C ALA A 208 -37.15 19.15 -21.62
N SER A 209 -36.73 18.45 -22.68
CA SER A 209 -35.82 17.31 -22.58
C SER A 209 -34.37 17.79 -22.55
N VAL A 210 -33.55 17.28 -21.63
CA VAL A 210 -32.15 17.68 -21.50
C VAL A 210 -31.23 16.46 -21.54
N SER A 211 -30.17 16.55 -22.34
CA SER A 211 -29.12 15.52 -22.45
C SER A 211 -27.76 16.14 -22.17
N LEU A 212 -27.12 15.71 -21.07
CA LEU A 212 -25.76 16.06 -20.71
C LEU A 212 -24.81 14.89 -21.03
N SER A 213 -23.68 15.17 -21.69
CA SER A 213 -22.62 14.20 -21.95
C SER A 213 -21.25 14.84 -21.75
N ASP A 214 -20.49 14.27 -20.85
CA ASP A 214 -19.06 14.46 -20.69
C ASP A 214 -18.35 13.18 -21.12
N ASP A 215 -17.69 13.25 -22.28
CA ASP A 215 -16.94 12.13 -22.84
C ASP A 215 -15.45 12.20 -22.44
N GLY A 216 -15.14 12.85 -21.30
CA GLY A 216 -13.79 13.04 -20.74
C GLY A 216 -13.02 14.20 -21.37
N ALA A 217 -13.68 15.01 -22.20
CA ALA A 217 -13.00 16.04 -22.99
C ALA A 217 -12.49 17.21 -22.14
N ILE A 218 -13.01 17.37 -20.92
CA ILE A 218 -12.62 18.42 -19.99
C ILE A 218 -11.74 17.91 -18.86
N ASP A 219 -11.28 16.66 -18.84
CA ASP A 219 -10.51 16.06 -17.72
C ASP A 219 -9.21 16.80 -17.36
N ASP A 220 -8.67 17.62 -18.28
CA ASP A 220 -7.44 18.38 -18.09
C ASP A 220 -7.65 19.81 -17.52
N ILE A 221 -8.90 20.25 -17.36
CA ILE A 221 -9.27 21.59 -16.87
C ILE A 221 -9.13 21.71 -15.33
N GLY A 222 -8.53 22.81 -14.85
CA GLY A 222 -8.40 23.09 -13.42
C GLY A 222 -9.73 23.46 -12.75
N GLU A 223 -9.82 23.36 -11.41
CA GLU A 223 -11.08 23.60 -10.70
C GLU A 223 -11.58 25.05 -10.80
N GLU A 224 -10.67 26.03 -10.90
CA GLU A 224 -11.00 27.45 -11.05
C GLU A 224 -11.68 27.74 -12.40
N GLU A 225 -11.04 27.35 -13.51
CA GLU A 225 -11.59 27.46 -14.87
C GLU A 225 -12.90 26.66 -15.01
N LEU A 226 -12.97 25.48 -14.38
CA LEU A 226 -14.19 24.67 -14.39
C LEU A 226 -15.34 25.36 -13.65
N GLY A 227 -15.06 26.14 -12.61
CA GLY A 227 -16.04 26.98 -11.93
C GLY A 227 -16.64 28.05 -12.86
N GLU A 228 -15.79 28.71 -13.65
CA GLU A 228 -16.23 29.71 -14.66
C GLU A 228 -17.11 29.07 -15.73
N ILE A 229 -16.69 27.92 -16.27
CA ILE A 229 -17.46 27.16 -17.27
C ILE A 229 -18.84 26.75 -16.72
N ARG A 230 -18.91 26.29 -15.46
CA ARG A 230 -20.17 25.89 -14.82
C ARG A 230 -21.10 27.07 -14.59
N ALA A 231 -20.56 28.22 -14.18
CA ALA A 231 -21.34 29.45 -14.01
C ALA A 231 -21.97 29.90 -15.34
N GLU A 232 -21.18 29.93 -16.42
CA GLU A 232 -21.69 30.29 -17.75
C GLU A 232 -22.70 29.26 -18.27
N LEU A 233 -22.48 27.97 -18.01
CA LEU A 233 -23.42 26.91 -18.35
C LEU A 233 -24.76 27.08 -17.61
N ALA A 234 -24.72 27.38 -16.31
CA ALA A 234 -25.91 27.62 -15.51
C ALA A 234 -26.69 28.84 -16.01
N ASP A 235 -26.01 29.93 -16.35
CA ASP A 235 -26.61 31.14 -16.96
C ASP A 235 -27.31 30.79 -18.29
N THR A 236 -26.60 30.07 -19.17
CA THR A 236 -27.12 29.65 -20.46
C THR A 236 -28.38 28.80 -20.30
N LEU A 237 -28.36 27.79 -19.42
CA LEU A 237 -29.50 26.92 -19.14
C LEU A 237 -30.70 27.66 -18.52
N ARG A 238 -30.44 28.67 -17.67
CA ARG A 238 -31.50 29.50 -17.09
C ARG A 238 -32.21 30.33 -18.15
N SER A 239 -31.49 30.78 -19.18
CA SER A 239 -32.07 31.55 -20.30
C SER A 239 -32.71 30.69 -21.40
N ALA A 240 -32.39 29.40 -21.46
CA ALA A 240 -32.86 28.49 -22.50
C ALA A 240 -34.39 28.31 -22.47
N ARG A 241 -35.03 28.54 -23.63
CA ARG A 241 -36.48 28.31 -23.84
C ARG A 241 -36.79 27.14 -24.78
N SER A 242 -35.77 26.41 -25.21
CA SER A 242 -35.88 25.31 -26.16
C SER A 242 -36.59 24.09 -25.54
N ASP A 243 -37.32 23.35 -26.37
CA ASP A 243 -37.99 22.11 -25.96
C ASP A 243 -37.01 20.94 -25.77
N ARG A 244 -35.85 21.00 -26.43
CA ARG A 244 -34.76 20.03 -26.27
C ARG A 244 -33.44 20.77 -26.11
N VAL A 245 -32.66 20.42 -25.10
CA VAL A 245 -31.34 21.00 -24.84
C VAL A 245 -30.29 19.89 -24.77
N TYR A 246 -29.23 20.04 -25.55
CA TYR A 246 -28.06 19.16 -25.57
C TYR A 246 -26.86 19.93 -25.04
N VAL A 247 -26.20 19.37 -24.04
CA VAL A 247 -24.95 19.90 -23.47
C VAL A 247 -23.89 18.85 -23.67
N ARG A 248 -22.82 19.18 -24.40
CA ARG A 248 -21.72 18.26 -24.67
C ARG A 248 -20.39 18.94 -24.43
N THR A 249 -19.49 18.24 -23.75
CA THR A 249 -18.09 18.67 -23.65
C THR A 249 -17.41 18.54 -25.02
N SER A 250 -16.53 19.48 -25.35
CA SER A 250 -15.77 19.48 -26.59
C SER A 250 -14.29 19.17 -26.35
N SER A 251 -13.70 18.41 -27.27
CA SER A 251 -12.25 18.14 -27.32
C SER A 251 -11.48 19.23 -28.07
N ASP A 252 -12.16 20.26 -28.59
CA ASP A 252 -11.51 21.42 -29.19
C ASP A 252 -10.66 22.18 -28.14
N PRO A 253 -9.40 22.56 -28.46
CA PRO A 253 -8.55 23.34 -27.57
C PRO A 253 -9.14 24.69 -27.10
N ARG A 254 -10.14 25.22 -27.80
CA ARG A 254 -10.74 26.53 -27.53
C ARG A 254 -12.12 26.46 -26.90
N VAL A 255 -12.82 25.34 -27.01
CA VAL A 255 -14.20 25.19 -26.54
C VAL A 255 -14.25 24.10 -25.48
N ALA A 256 -14.81 24.43 -24.31
CA ALA A 256 -15.03 23.47 -23.24
C ALA A 256 -16.37 22.76 -23.40
N VAL A 257 -17.44 23.52 -23.65
CA VAL A 257 -18.81 22.99 -23.68
C VAL A 257 -19.60 23.63 -24.81
N THR A 258 -20.36 22.83 -25.55
CA THR A 258 -21.35 23.30 -26.53
C THR A 258 -22.75 22.99 -26.02
N VAL A 259 -23.60 24.02 -26.02
CA VAL A 259 -25.02 23.95 -25.67
C VAL A 259 -25.84 24.21 -26.92
N VAL A 260 -26.68 23.25 -27.27
CA VAL A 260 -27.57 23.32 -28.45
C VAL A 260 -29.00 23.13 -28.00
N GLY A 261 -29.85 24.12 -28.22
CA GLY A 261 -31.29 24.04 -28.07
C GLY A 261 -31.99 23.80 -29.41
N ARG A 262 -33.09 23.05 -29.37
CA ARG A 262 -33.99 22.83 -30.49
C ARG A 262 -35.44 22.97 -30.07
N ALA A 263 -36.25 23.54 -30.95
CA ALA A 263 -37.70 23.61 -30.80
C ALA A 263 -38.37 22.23 -31.02
N ALA A 264 -39.59 22.04 -30.49
CA ALA A 264 -40.34 20.82 -30.65
C ALA A 264 -40.79 20.61 -32.10
N ARG A 265 -40.70 19.35 -32.56
CA ARG A 265 -41.34 18.93 -33.81
C ARG A 265 -42.86 19.08 -33.68
N THR A 266 -43.43 20.00 -34.43
CA THR A 266 -44.88 20.02 -34.63
C THR A 266 -45.23 18.96 -35.69
N ILE A 267 -46.06 17.98 -35.32
CA ILE A 267 -46.42 16.86 -36.18
C ILE A 267 -47.15 17.40 -37.42
N GLY A 268 -46.59 17.18 -38.62
CA GLY A 268 -47.25 17.47 -39.90
C GLY A 268 -46.58 18.53 -40.77
N LEU A 269 -45.49 19.15 -40.33
CA LEU A 269 -44.65 20.02 -41.17
C LEU A 269 -43.24 19.44 -41.20
N ASP A 270 -42.68 19.24 -42.40
CA ASP A 270 -41.24 19.09 -42.63
C ASP A 270 -40.52 20.43 -42.38
N GLU A 271 -40.82 21.08 -41.26
CA GLU A 271 -40.11 22.27 -40.83
C GLU A 271 -38.94 21.83 -39.95
N ASP A 272 -37.77 22.18 -40.47
CA ASP A 272 -36.42 21.94 -40.01
C ASP A 272 -36.27 21.86 -38.48
N ASP A 273 -35.36 21.01 -38.02
CA ASP A 273 -34.94 20.83 -36.63
C ASP A 273 -34.20 22.11 -36.17
N SER A 274 -34.96 23.21 -36.08
CA SER A 274 -34.43 24.57 -36.00
C SER A 274 -33.71 24.76 -34.67
N VAL A 275 -32.44 25.15 -34.79
CA VAL A 275 -31.59 25.46 -33.65
C VAL A 275 -31.96 26.85 -33.18
N ASP A 276 -32.61 26.93 -32.02
CA ASP A 276 -33.03 28.20 -31.41
C ASP A 276 -32.05 28.70 -30.34
N LEU A 277 -31.11 27.85 -29.93
CA LEU A 277 -30.00 28.18 -29.04
C LEU A 277 -28.73 27.47 -29.52
N TRP A 278 -27.69 28.25 -29.77
CA TRP A 278 -26.33 27.76 -29.95
C TRP A 278 -25.39 28.58 -29.08
N ARG A 279 -24.73 27.92 -28.13
CA ARG A 279 -23.75 28.56 -27.25
C ARG A 279 -22.53 27.67 -27.10
N GLU A 280 -21.36 28.24 -27.35
CA GLU A 280 -20.07 27.63 -27.03
C GLU A 280 -19.48 28.37 -25.84
N ILE A 281 -19.08 27.60 -24.83
CA ILE A 281 -18.39 28.09 -23.64
C ILE A 281 -16.91 27.79 -23.88
N GLU A 282 -16.11 28.85 -23.90
CA GLU A 282 -14.70 28.78 -24.27
C GLU A 282 -13.83 28.27 -23.11
N ARG A 283 -12.64 27.77 -23.47
CA ARG A 283 -11.58 27.51 -22.50
C ARG A 283 -10.83 28.82 -22.22
N SER A 284 -10.40 29.02 -20.99
CA SER A 284 -9.55 30.15 -20.66
C SER A 284 -8.20 29.98 -21.39
N PRO A 285 -7.67 31.02 -22.05
CA PRO A 285 -6.40 30.91 -22.78
C PRO A 285 -5.28 30.56 -21.80
N ARG A 286 -4.62 29.42 -22.04
CA ARG A 286 -3.40 29.01 -21.32
C ARG A 286 -2.25 29.97 -21.56
#